data_AF-A0A1L8N3E3-F1
#
_entry.id   AF-A0A1L8N3E3-F1
#
_cell.length_a   1.000
_cell.length_b   1.000
_cell.length_c   1.000
_cell.angle_alpha   90.00
_cell.angle_beta   90.00
_cell.angle_gamma   90.00
#
_symmetry.space_group_name_H-M   'P 1'
#
loop_
_entity.id
_entity.type
_entity.pdbx_description
1 polymer ?
#
loop_
_entity_poly.entity_id
_entity_poly.type
_entity_poly.pdbx_seq_one_letter_code
_entity_poly.pdbx_strand_id
1 'polypeptide(L)'
;MKTFNFSLEKVLEVRAFNQRQSEIKLGEATAESTRLKMRLQDLAQKRLSTSLKQSSSNKIENMIAIEHYILWLDKEKEKTLKDLASAELLVEKRRKELNEAMKQRKVLEKLKEKQFFAYRKEMYKKEEQEIDDIAKNKK
;
A
#
# COMPACT_ATOMS: atom_id res chain seq x y z
N MET A 1 33.34 -8.31 24.76
CA MET A 1 32.44 -7.13 24.69
C MET A 1 31.00 -7.63 24.67
N LYS A 2 30.12 -7.07 25.50
CA LYS A 2 28.68 -7.40 25.43
C LYS A 2 28.11 -6.87 24.11
N THR A 3 27.19 -7.58 23.50
CA THR A 3 26.44 -7.12 22.32
C THR A 3 25.19 -6.38 22.77
N PHE A 4 24.79 -5.35 22.02
CA PHE A 4 23.54 -4.64 22.29
C PHE A 4 22.34 -5.58 22.09
N ASN A 5 21.42 -5.60 23.05
CA ASN A 5 20.18 -6.38 22.95
C ASN A 5 18.98 -5.45 23.16
N PHE A 6 18.12 -5.37 22.15
CA PHE A 6 16.89 -4.58 22.23
C PHE A 6 15.74 -5.46 22.72
N SER A 7 15.16 -5.11 23.88
CA SER A 7 14.12 -5.93 24.52
C SER A 7 12.84 -6.10 23.68
N LEU A 8 12.57 -5.17 22.75
CA LEU A 8 11.37 -5.16 21.91
C LEU A 8 11.65 -5.62 20.47
N GLU A 9 12.75 -6.33 20.21
CA GLU A 9 13.12 -6.78 18.86
C GLU A 9 11.99 -7.61 18.19
N LYS A 10 11.46 -8.59 18.92
CA LYS A 10 10.34 -9.42 18.43
C LYS A 10 9.09 -8.59 18.11
N VAL A 11 8.82 -7.53 18.88
CA VAL A 11 7.68 -6.65 18.63
C VAL A 11 7.91 -5.81 17.37
N LEU A 12 9.15 -5.35 17.16
CA LEU A 12 9.54 -4.62 15.95
C LEU A 12 9.38 -5.50 14.70
N GLU A 13 9.80 -6.77 14.76
CA GLU A 13 9.60 -7.75 13.68
C GLU A 13 8.11 -7.93 13.34
N VAL A 14 7.25 -8.13 14.34
CA VAL A 14 5.79 -8.25 14.14
C VAL A 14 5.23 -6.98 13.49
N ARG A 15 5.69 -5.79 13.88
CA ARG A 15 5.24 -4.54 13.26
C ARG A 15 5.72 -4.40 11.81
N ALA A 16 6.94 -4.85 11.50
CA ALA A 16 7.45 -4.89 10.13
C ALA A 16 6.63 -5.85 9.26
N PHE A 17 6.28 -7.02 9.80
CA PHE A 17 5.39 -7.97 9.13
C PHE A 17 4.00 -7.36 8.87
N ASN A 18 3.39 -6.74 9.88
CA ASN A 18 2.08 -6.09 9.73
C ASN A 18 2.10 -4.97 8.68
N GLN A 19 3.18 -4.18 8.62
CA GLN A 19 3.35 -3.19 7.56
C GLN A 19 3.35 -3.86 6.18
N ARG A 20 4.14 -4.92 5.98
CA ARG A 20 4.20 -5.65 4.70
C ARG A 20 2.83 -6.22 4.31
N GLN A 21 2.07 -6.74 5.27
CA GLN A 21 0.70 -7.21 5.04
C GLN A 21 -0.23 -6.06 4.60
N SER A 22 -0.10 -4.87 5.18
CA SER A 22 -0.86 -3.69 4.75
C SER A 22 -0.46 -3.20 3.36
N GLU A 23 0.83 -3.29 2.99
CA GLU A 23 1.31 -2.98 1.63
C GLU A 23 0.68 -3.91 0.60
N ILE A 24 0.64 -5.23 0.86
CA ILE A 24 0.02 -6.21 -0.02
C ILE A 24 -1.47 -5.89 -0.21
N LYS A 25 -2.22 -5.66 0.89
CA LYS A 25 -3.65 -5.31 0.84
C LYS A 25 -3.92 -4.03 0.05
N LEU A 26 -3.04 -3.04 0.15
CA LEU A 26 -3.15 -1.82 -0.65
C LEU A 26 -2.89 -2.11 -2.14
N GLY A 27 -1.90 -2.97 -2.44
CA GLY A 27 -1.62 -3.45 -3.80
C GLY A 27 -2.83 -4.13 -4.43
N GLU A 28 -3.46 -5.08 -3.71
CA GLU A 28 -4.66 -5.79 -4.15
C GLU A 28 -5.81 -4.82 -4.46
N ALA A 29 -6.11 -3.89 -3.54
CA ALA A 29 -7.17 -2.89 -3.74
C ALA A 29 -6.88 -1.97 -4.94
N THR A 30 -5.61 -1.59 -5.13
CA THR A 30 -5.19 -0.73 -6.24
C THR A 30 -5.30 -1.46 -7.58
N ALA A 31 -4.92 -2.74 -7.62
CA ALA A 31 -5.06 -3.58 -8.80
C ALA A 31 -6.54 -3.72 -9.20
N GLU A 32 -7.43 -3.92 -8.23
CA GLU A 32 -8.88 -4.01 -8.48
C GLU A 32 -9.44 -2.69 -9.04
N SER A 33 -9.11 -1.55 -8.43
CA SER A 33 -9.49 -0.22 -8.94
C SER A 33 -8.98 0.00 -10.37
N THR A 34 -7.74 -0.43 -10.66
CA THR A 34 -7.13 -0.31 -11.99
C THR A 34 -7.86 -1.18 -13.02
N ARG A 35 -8.20 -2.43 -12.66
CA ARG A 35 -8.99 -3.34 -13.50
C ARG A 35 -10.34 -2.73 -13.87
N LEU A 36 -11.04 -2.12 -12.90
CA LEU A 36 -12.33 -1.46 -13.14
C LEU A 36 -12.20 -0.22 -14.04
N LYS A 37 -11.13 0.56 -13.88
CA LYS A 37 -10.83 1.70 -14.79
C LYS A 37 -10.59 1.23 -16.22
N MET A 38 -9.82 0.16 -16.41
CA MET A 38 -9.61 -0.44 -17.73
C MET A 38 -10.92 -0.96 -18.33
N ARG A 39 -11.78 -1.59 -17.51
CA ARG A 39 -13.12 -2.02 -17.94
C ARG A 39 -13.99 -0.86 -18.41
N LEU A 40 -13.98 0.28 -17.72
CA LEU A 40 -14.71 1.48 -18.16
C LEU A 40 -14.21 2.01 -19.50
N GLN A 41 -12.89 1.98 -19.73
CA GLN A 41 -12.32 2.38 -21.02
C GLN A 41 -12.78 1.45 -22.15
N ASP A 42 -12.74 0.13 -21.92
CA ASP A 42 -13.25 -0.87 -22.87
C ASP A 42 -14.74 -0.66 -23.19
N LEU A 43 -15.57 -0.42 -22.17
CA LEU A 43 -16.99 -0.10 -22.35
C LEU A 43 -17.20 1.18 -23.16
N ALA A 44 -16.41 2.23 -22.91
CA ALA A 44 -16.48 3.47 -23.67
C ALA A 44 -16.10 3.25 -25.15
N GLN A 45 -15.07 2.47 -25.44
CA GLN A 45 -14.67 2.12 -26.80
C GLN A 45 -15.75 1.28 -27.51
N LYS A 46 -16.34 0.31 -26.82
CA LYS A 46 -17.47 -0.49 -27.33
C LYS A 46 -18.69 0.37 -27.62
N ARG A 47 -19.00 1.34 -26.75
CA ARG A 47 -20.12 2.27 -26.95
C ARG A 47 -19.91 3.14 -28.18
N LEU A 48 -18.72 3.71 -28.34
CA LEU A 48 -18.37 4.54 -29.50
C LEU A 48 -18.46 3.76 -30.81
N SER A 49 -17.81 2.59 -30.88
CA SER A 49 -17.84 1.74 -32.08
C SER A 49 -19.24 1.24 -32.43
N THR A 50 -20.08 0.96 -31.43
CA THR A 50 -21.48 0.58 -31.63
C THR A 50 -22.31 1.74 -32.16
N SER A 51 -22.12 2.95 -31.63
CA SER A 51 -22.81 4.15 -32.11
C SER A 51 -22.48 4.45 -33.57
N LEU A 52 -21.21 4.28 -33.99
CA LEU A 52 -20.80 4.46 -35.39
C LEU A 52 -21.46 3.44 -36.33
N LYS A 53 -21.62 2.19 -35.87
CA LYS A 53 -22.34 1.14 -36.61
C LYS A 53 -23.84 1.43 -36.72
N GLN A 54 -24.43 2.06 -35.71
CA GLN A 54 -25.84 2.49 -35.74
C GLN A 54 -26.07 3.48 -36.88
N SER A 55 -25.20 4.49 -37.01
CA SER A 55 -25.31 5.54 -38.03
C SER A 55 -25.14 5.05 -39.48
N SER A 56 -24.65 3.82 -39.67
CA SER A 56 -24.38 3.22 -40.99
C SER A 56 -25.31 2.06 -41.36
N SER A 57 -26.27 1.71 -40.49
CA SER A 57 -27.17 0.57 -40.70
C SER A 57 -28.50 0.99 -41.34
N ASN A 58 -28.88 0.33 -42.44
CA ASN A 58 -30.12 0.59 -43.18
C ASN A 58 -31.24 -0.46 -42.93
N LYS A 59 -31.02 -1.43 -42.04
CA LYS A 59 -32.01 -2.47 -41.70
C LYS A 59 -32.59 -2.23 -40.30
N ILE A 60 -33.91 -2.20 -40.18
CA ILE A 60 -34.65 -1.94 -38.94
C ILE A 60 -34.31 -2.96 -37.84
N GLU A 61 -34.22 -4.26 -38.18
CA GLU A 61 -33.86 -5.33 -37.24
C GLU A 61 -32.48 -5.11 -36.60
N ASN A 62 -31.52 -4.62 -37.40
CA ASN A 62 -30.19 -4.27 -36.90
C ASN A 62 -30.21 -3.05 -35.98
N MET A 63 -31.11 -2.09 -36.21
CA MET A 63 -31.24 -0.90 -35.35
C MET A 63 -31.72 -1.29 -33.94
N ILE A 64 -32.74 -2.13 -33.83
CA ILE A 64 -33.28 -2.59 -32.53
C ILE A 64 -32.21 -3.36 -31.74
N ALA A 65 -31.48 -4.26 -32.38
CA ALA A 65 -30.41 -5.01 -31.74
C ALA A 65 -29.27 -4.10 -31.24
N ILE A 66 -28.91 -3.08 -32.03
CA ILE A 66 -27.90 -2.08 -31.66
C ILE A 66 -28.37 -1.26 -30.46
N GLU A 67 -29.62 -0.81 -30.44
CA GLU A 67 -30.20 -0.05 -29.32
C GLU A 67 -30.22 -0.86 -28.02
N HIS A 68 -30.63 -2.12 -28.07
CA HIS A 68 -30.59 -3.00 -26.90
C HIS A 68 -29.16 -3.20 -26.37
N TYR A 69 -28.19 -3.38 -27.26
CA TYR A 69 -26.79 -3.52 -26.87
C TYR A 69 -26.23 -2.23 -26.26
N ILE A 70 -26.61 -1.08 -26.81
CA ILE A 70 -26.31 0.25 -26.27
C ILE A 70 -26.84 0.39 -24.84
N LEU A 71 -28.11 0.06 -24.61
CA LEU A 71 -28.73 0.13 -23.28
C LEU A 71 -28.03 -0.80 -22.28
N TRP A 72 -27.61 -1.98 -22.73
CA TRP A 72 -26.81 -2.89 -21.91
C TRP A 72 -25.44 -2.30 -21.56
N LEU A 73 -24.74 -1.70 -22.52
CA LEU A 73 -23.44 -1.04 -22.28
C LEU A 73 -23.57 0.11 -21.27
N ASP A 74 -24.63 0.90 -21.35
CA ASP A 74 -24.87 2.00 -20.42
C ASP A 74 -25.14 1.49 -18.99
N LYS A 75 -25.96 0.44 -18.84
CA LYS A 75 -26.19 -0.22 -17.54
C LYS A 75 -24.90 -0.82 -16.96
N GLU A 76 -24.10 -1.49 -17.79
CA GLU A 76 -22.84 -2.09 -17.38
C GLU A 76 -21.82 -1.02 -16.97
N LYS A 77 -21.80 0.14 -17.65
CA LYS A 77 -20.99 1.30 -17.28
C LYS A 77 -21.40 1.84 -15.91
N GLU A 78 -22.70 2.04 -15.66
CA GLU A 78 -23.19 2.51 -14.37
C GLU A 78 -22.82 1.56 -13.22
N LYS A 79 -22.96 0.26 -13.45
CA LYS A 79 -22.54 -0.77 -12.49
C LYS A 79 -21.03 -0.67 -12.21
N THR A 80 -20.22 -0.65 -13.26
CA THR A 80 -18.75 -0.58 -13.14
C THR A 80 -18.30 0.71 -12.43
N LEU A 81 -19.01 1.84 -12.62
CA LEU A 81 -18.74 3.09 -11.91
C LEU A 81 -19.02 2.97 -10.40
N LYS A 82 -20.11 2.31 -10.01
CA LYS A 82 -20.43 2.04 -8.58
C LYS A 82 -19.40 1.13 -7.94
N ASP A 83 -18.99 0.08 -8.66
CA ASP A 83 -17.95 -0.84 -8.21
C ASP A 83 -16.61 -0.12 -8.07
N LEU A 84 -16.27 0.77 -9.02
CA LEU A 84 -15.06 1.57 -8.98
C LEU A 84 -15.04 2.52 -7.78
N ALA A 85 -16.14 3.22 -7.50
CA ALA A 85 -16.24 4.10 -6.34
C ALA A 85 -15.99 3.32 -5.02
N SER A 86 -16.55 2.11 -4.92
CA SER A 86 -16.34 1.22 -3.78
C SER A 86 -14.90 0.75 -3.66
N ALA A 87 -14.26 0.40 -4.79
CA ALA A 87 -12.86 0.01 -4.85
C ALA A 87 -11.92 1.17 -4.46
N GLU A 88 -12.20 2.39 -4.91
CA GLU A 88 -11.41 3.58 -4.56
C GLU A 88 -11.53 3.95 -3.07
N LEU A 89 -12.71 3.81 -2.48
CA LEU A 89 -12.89 3.94 -1.03
C LEU A 89 -12.07 2.89 -0.27
N LEU A 90 -12.02 1.65 -0.77
CA LEU A 90 -11.19 0.59 -0.19
C LEU A 90 -9.70 0.91 -0.31
N VAL A 91 -9.23 1.39 -1.46
CA VAL A 91 -7.84 1.84 -1.65
C VAL A 91 -7.47 2.89 -0.60
N GLU A 92 -8.30 3.90 -0.41
CA GLU A 92 -8.02 4.97 0.54
C GLU A 92 -8.04 4.47 2.00
N LYS A 93 -8.94 3.53 2.32
CA LYS A 93 -8.92 2.84 3.61
C LYS A 93 -7.61 2.07 3.82
N ARG A 94 -7.17 1.27 2.86
CA ARG A 94 -5.92 0.50 2.94
C ARG A 94 -4.69 1.41 3.03
N ARG A 95 -4.71 2.55 2.35
CA ARG A 95 -3.64 3.57 2.46
C ARG A 95 -3.53 4.12 3.87
N LYS A 96 -4.65 4.40 4.53
CA LYS A 96 -4.66 4.82 5.95
C LYS A 96 -4.13 3.74 6.88
N GLU A 97 -4.53 2.48 6.66
CA GLU A 97 -4.02 1.32 7.42
C GLU A 97 -2.50 1.14 7.27
N LEU A 98 -1.97 1.28 6.05
CA LEU A 98 -0.53 1.25 5.81
C LEU A 98 0.20 2.38 6.52
N ASN A 99 -0.29 3.61 6.40
CA ASN A 99 0.31 4.77 7.08
C ASN A 99 0.39 4.57 8.60
N GLU A 100 -0.65 3.98 9.20
CA GLU A 100 -0.65 3.69 10.63
C GLU A 100 0.36 2.59 10.98
N ALA A 101 0.40 1.49 10.22
CA ALA A 101 1.40 0.43 10.41
C ALA A 101 2.84 0.96 10.31
N MET A 102 3.11 1.83 9.33
CA MET A 102 4.40 2.49 9.15
C MET A 102 4.77 3.36 10.36
N LYS A 103 3.82 4.16 10.87
CA LYS A 103 4.04 4.98 12.09
C LYS A 103 4.40 4.09 13.28
N GLN A 104 3.64 3.03 13.51
CA GLN A 104 3.87 2.12 14.62
C GLN A 104 5.23 1.44 14.54
N ARG A 105 5.68 1.02 13.35
CA ARG A 105 7.03 0.47 13.15
C ARG A 105 8.10 1.51 13.44
N LYS A 106 7.97 2.70 12.85
CA LYS A 106 8.94 3.79 12.95
C LYS A 106 9.15 4.29 14.37
N VAL A 107 8.12 4.26 15.21
CA VAL A 107 8.24 4.60 16.64
C VAL A 107 9.19 3.63 17.36
N LEU A 108 9.11 2.32 17.09
CA LEU A 108 10.01 1.34 17.71
C LEU A 108 11.41 1.39 17.11
N GLU A 109 11.55 1.62 15.80
CA GLU A 109 12.87 1.82 15.18
C GLU A 109 13.61 2.98 15.84
N LYS A 110 12.96 4.14 16.00
CA LYS A 110 13.54 5.29 16.70
C LYS A 110 13.87 5.00 18.16
N LEU A 111 13.06 4.20 18.85
CA LEU A 111 13.35 3.80 20.23
C LEU A 111 14.60 2.92 20.29
N LYS A 112 14.72 1.95 19.38
CA LYS A 112 15.89 1.07 19.26
C LYS A 112 17.15 1.87 18.97
N GLU A 113 17.10 2.80 18.03
CA GLU A 113 18.22 3.70 17.68
C GLU A 113 18.70 4.51 18.89
N LYS A 114 17.76 5.10 19.65
CA LYS A 114 18.08 5.86 20.87
C LYS A 114 18.75 4.99 21.95
N GLN A 115 18.22 3.80 22.19
CA GLN A 115 18.81 2.86 23.16
C GLN A 115 20.19 2.38 22.71
N PHE A 116 20.37 2.13 21.42
CA PHE A 116 21.65 1.74 20.86
C PHE A 116 22.70 2.85 21.01
N PHE A 117 22.31 4.10 20.76
CA PHE A 117 23.20 5.25 20.97
C PHE A 117 23.61 5.40 22.44
N ALA A 118 22.67 5.28 23.37
CA ALA A 118 22.94 5.31 24.81
C ALA A 118 23.89 4.18 25.23
N TYR A 119 23.64 2.95 24.75
CA TYR A 119 24.50 1.80 24.98
C TYR A 119 25.94 2.04 24.51
N ARG A 120 26.12 2.56 23.28
CA ARG A 120 27.45 2.89 22.76
C ARG A 120 28.17 3.92 23.62
N LYS A 121 27.46 4.97 24.05
CA LYS A 121 28.02 6.01 24.91
C LYS A 121 28.51 5.45 26.26
N GLU A 122 27.75 4.52 26.85
CA GLU A 122 28.16 3.83 28.08
C GLU A 122 29.36 2.91 27.88
N MET A 123 29.42 2.18 26.75
CA MET A 123 30.58 1.33 26.43
C MET A 123 31.85 2.18 26.29
N TYR A 124 31.79 3.29 25.55
CA TYR A 124 32.95 4.19 25.42
C TYR A 124 33.42 4.75 26.77
N LYS A 125 32.49 5.14 27.64
CA LYS A 125 32.83 5.63 28.98
C LYS A 125 33.52 4.55 29.84
N LYS A 126 33.09 3.29 29.72
CA LYS A 126 33.71 2.17 30.44
C LYS A 126 35.10 1.86 29.89
N GLU A 127 35.27 1.86 28.57
CA GLU A 127 36.58 1.69 27.93
C GLU A 127 37.56 2.79 28.36
N GLU A 128 37.12 4.05 28.41
CA GLU A 128 37.94 5.17 28.87
C GLU A 128 38.36 5.01 30.35
N GLN A 129 37.44 4.56 31.22
CA GLN A 129 37.74 4.26 32.63
C GLN A 129 38.74 3.12 32.78
N GLU A 130 38.56 2.02 32.04
CA GLU A 130 39.50 0.89 32.06
C GLU A 130 40.91 1.32 31.61
N ILE A 131 41.02 2.19 30.60
CA ILE A 131 42.31 2.73 30.14
C ILE A 131 42.97 3.59 31.23
N ASP A 132 42.22 4.47 31.89
CA ASP A 132 42.74 5.34 32.95
C ASP A 132 43.19 4.53 34.18
N ASP A 133 42.44 3.49 34.56
CA ASP A 133 42.81 2.59 35.66
C ASP A 133 44.08 1.77 35.35
N ILE A 134 44.24 1.30 34.10
CA ILE A 134 45.49 0.64 33.65
C ILE A 134 46.66 1.62 33.70
N ALA A 135 46.46 2.88 33.31
CA ALA A 135 47.51 3.90 33.34
C ALA A 135 47.94 4.25 34.78
N LYS A 136 46.99 4.28 35.73
CA LYS A 136 47.28 4.54 37.15
C LYS A 136 48.00 3.39 37.86
N ASN A 137 47.66 2.14 37.55
CA ASN A 137 48.27 0.95 38.17
C ASN A 137 49.67 0.60 37.61
N LYS A 138 50.16 1.32 36.60
CA LYS A 138 51.51 1.13 36.03
C LYS A 138 52.57 2.09 36.59
N LYS A 139 52.22 2.92 37.57
CA LYS A 139 53.15 3.72 38.39
C LYS A 139 53.36 3.07 39.74
#